data_AF-A0A8C1USB5-F1
#
_entry.id   AF-A0A8C1USB5-F1
#
_cell.length_a   1.000
_cell.length_b   1.000
_cell.length_c   1.000
_cell.angle_alpha   90.00
_cell.angle_beta   90.00
_cell.angle_gamma   90.00
#
_symmetry.space_group_name_H-M   'P 1'
#
loop_
_entity.id
_entity.type
_entity.pdbx_description
1 polymer ?
#
loop_
_entity_poly.entity_id
_entity_poly.type
_entity_poly.pdbx_seq_one_letter_code
_entity_poly.pdbx_strand_id
1 'polypeptide(L)' 'MLQMKLPSRPELFDFEGVSMVHYFTDNWEKVKNFQARPDDILIATYPKAGKISQFSQKY' A
#
# COMPACT_ATOMS: atom_id res chain seq x y z
N MET A 1 -1.72 29.33 -14.89
CA MET A 1 -2.09 28.48 -13.73
C MET A 1 -2.00 27.03 -14.19
N LEU A 2 -1.12 26.22 -13.59
CA LEU A 2 -1.03 24.79 -13.93
C LEU A 2 -2.22 24.08 -13.29
N GLN A 3 -3.11 23.54 -14.12
CA GLN A 3 -4.20 22.68 -13.67
C GLN A 3 -3.57 21.37 -13.16
N MET A 4 -3.42 21.21 -11.84
CA MET A 4 -3.07 19.90 -11.27
C MET A 4 -4.28 18.98 -11.44
N LYS A 5 -4.22 18.12 -12.46
CA LYS A 5 -5.22 17.08 -12.68
C LYS A 5 -5.05 16.05 -11.56
N LEU A 6 -6.06 15.90 -10.71
CA LEU A 6 -6.05 14.86 -9.68
C LEU A 6 -5.92 13.49 -10.36
N PRO A 7 -5.12 12.57 -9.81
CA PRO A 7 -5.00 11.22 -10.37
C PRO A 7 -6.37 10.54 -10.32
N SER A 8 -6.72 9.84 -11.39
CA SER A 8 -7.93 9.02 -11.44
C SER A 8 -7.83 7.89 -10.42
N ARG A 9 -8.99 7.46 -9.89
CA ARG A 9 -9.06 6.28 -9.02
C ARG A 9 -8.47 5.07 -9.78
N PRO A 10 -7.51 4.33 -9.21
CA PRO A 10 -6.97 3.14 -9.84
C PRO A 10 -8.01 2.02 -9.88
N GLU A 11 -7.98 1.22 -10.94
CA GLU A 11 -8.82 0.03 -11.06
C GLU A 11 -8.30 -1.11 -10.19
N LEU A 12 -9.25 -1.88 -9.65
CA LEU A 12 -8.97 -3.14 -8.96
C LEU A 12 -8.96 -4.28 -9.99
N PHE A 13 -8.00 -5.18 -9.85
CA PHE A 13 -7.92 -6.38 -10.67
C PHE A 13 -7.51 -7.59 -9.83
N ASP A 14 -7.71 -8.79 -10.37
CA ASP A 14 -7.26 -10.02 -9.72
C ASP A 14 -5.74 -10.15 -9.83
N PHE A 15 -5.08 -10.26 -8.69
CA PHE A 15 -3.65 -10.45 -8.58
C PHE A 15 -3.39 -11.66 -7.67
N GLU A 16 -3.01 -12.78 -8.29
CA GLU A 16 -2.77 -14.05 -7.60
C GLU A 16 -3.96 -14.47 -6.69
N GLY A 17 -5.20 -14.23 -7.14
CA GLY A 17 -6.42 -14.54 -6.39
C GLY A 17 -6.83 -13.50 -5.34
N VAL A 18 -6.15 -12.35 -5.27
CA VAL A 18 -6.47 -11.23 -4.37
C VAL A 18 -6.74 -9.97 -5.18
N SER A 19 -7.81 -9.24 -4.83
CA SER A 19 -8.12 -7.97 -5.50
C SER A 19 -7.13 -6.86 -5.07
N MET A 20 -6.35 -6.36 -6.03
CA MET A 20 -5.26 -5.39 -5.80
C MET A 20 -5.32 -4.23 -6.81
N VAL A 21 -4.60 -3.13 -6.51
CA VAL A 21 -4.39 -2.00 -7.43
C VAL A 21 -2.96 -2.00 -7.97
N HIS A 22 -2.77 -1.51 -9.20
CA HIS A 22 -1.48 -1.55 -9.92
C HIS A 22 -0.29 -1.00 -9.12
N TYR A 23 -0.53 0.04 -8.29
CA TYR A 23 0.49 0.65 -7.44
C TYR A 23 1.23 -0.33 -6.52
N PHE A 24 0.60 -1.44 -6.10
CA PHE A 24 1.24 -2.45 -5.25
C PHE A 24 1.89 -3.59 -6.03
N THR A 25 1.54 -3.75 -7.30
CA THR A 25 1.86 -4.95 -8.11
C THR A 25 2.86 -4.67 -9.23
N ASP A 26 2.95 -3.44 -9.75
CA ASP A 26 3.79 -3.10 -10.91
C ASP A 26 5.28 -3.44 -10.72
N ASN A 27 5.75 -3.41 -9.47
CA ASN A 27 7.13 -3.69 -9.10
C ASN A 27 7.26 -4.95 -8.23
N TRP A 28 6.35 -5.91 -8.41
CA TRP A 28 6.26 -7.12 -7.60
C TRP A 28 7.56 -7.94 -7.58
N GLU A 29 8.29 -7.99 -8.69
CA GLU A 29 9.59 -8.69 -8.74
C GLU A 29 10.59 -8.17 -7.72
N LYS A 30 10.63 -6.86 -7.44
CA LYS A 30 11.53 -6.33 -6.40
C LYS A 30 11.05 -6.65 -4.99
N VAL A 31 9.73 -6.68 -4.79
CA VAL A 31 9.13 -7.06 -3.50
C VAL A 31 9.44 -8.53 -3.20
N LYS A 32 9.27 -9.43 -4.18
CA LYS A 32 9.62 -10.86 -4.03
C LYS A 32 11.09 -11.10 -3.75
N ASN A 33 11.97 -10.32 -4.36
CA ASN A 33 13.41 -10.46 -4.20
C ASN A 33 13.97 -9.73 -2.96
N PHE A 34 13.12 -9.06 -2.17
CA PHE A 34 13.52 -8.40 -0.93
C PHE A 34 14.16 -9.41 0.03
N GLN A 35 15.37 -9.10 0.50
CA GLN A 35 16.09 -9.91 1.48
C GLN A 35 15.99 -9.22 2.84
N ALA A 36 15.12 -9.74 3.71
CA ALA A 36 15.04 -9.30 5.09
C ALA A 36 16.35 -9.63 5.83
N ARG A 37 16.74 -8.77 6.75
CA ARG A 37 17.84 -9.06 7.67
C ARG A 37 17.33 -9.96 8.81
N PRO A 38 18.19 -10.76 9.44
CA PRO A 38 17.78 -11.63 10.54
C PRO A 38 17.17 -10.88 11.75
N ASP A 39 17.48 -9.60 11.92
CA ASP A 39 17.01 -8.73 13.00
C ASP A 39 15.76 -7.90 12.65
N ASP A 40 15.24 -8.02 11.43
CA ASP A 40 14.05 -7.27 11.02
C ASP A 40 12.77 -7.83 11.67
N ILE A 41 11.87 -6.94 12.07
CA ILE A 41 10.56 -7.29 12.63
C ILE A 41 9.48 -6.96 11.60
N LEU A 42 8.69 -7.97 11.22
CA LEU A 42 7.55 -7.80 10.32
C LEU A 42 6.27 -7.55 11.11
N ILE A 43 5.55 -6.48 10.76
CA ILE A 43 4.18 -6.22 11.21
C ILE A 43 3.26 -6.42 10.00
N ALA A 44 2.40 -7.44 10.06
CA ALA A 44 1.41 -7.74 9.03
C ALA A 44 0.00 -7.47 9.56
N THR A 45 -0.76 -6.62 8.86
CA THR A 45 -2.13 -6.25 9.25
C THR A 45 -3.04 -6.15 8.03
N TYR A 46 -4.30 -6.55 8.18
CA TYR A 46 -5.32 -6.23 7.19
C TYR A 46 -5.59 -4.72 7.16
N PRO A 47 -5.81 -4.10 5.98
CA PRO A 47 -6.13 -2.68 5.90
C PRO A 47 -7.26 -2.31 6.87
N LYS A 48 -7.05 -1.25 7.66
CA LYS A 48 -8.02 -0.74 8.65
C LYS A 48 -8.25 -1.61 9.90
N ALA A 49 -7.49 -2.68 10.14
CA ALA A 49 -7.57 -3.48 11.38
C ALA A 49 -6.86 -2.84 12.61
N GLY A 50 -6.39 -1.57 12.52
CA GLY A 50 -5.74 -0.78 13.59
C GLY A 50 -4.20 -0.87 13.60
N LYS A 51 -3.38 0.17 13.86
CA LYS A 51 -3.59 1.58 14.30
C LYS A 51 -2.68 2.55 13.53
N ILE A 52 -3.26 3.57 12.91
CA ILE A 52 -2.90 4.99 13.18
C ILE A 52 -4.24 5.71 13.36
N SER A 53 -4.77 5.68 14.58
CA SER A 53 -5.53 6.79 15.11
C SER A 53 -4.53 7.65 15.89
N GLN A 54 -3.72 8.43 15.18
CA GLN A 54 -2.95 9.51 15.79
C GLN A 54 -3.66 10.81 15.42
N PHE A 55 -4.51 11.24 16.35
CA PHE A 55 -5.07 12.58 16.52
C PHE A 55 -5.52 13.34 15.27
N SER A 56 -6.76 13.09 14.85
CA SER A 56 -7.65 14.19 14.43
C SER A 56 -8.66 14.42 15.55
N GLN A 57 -8.18 15.01 16.64
CA GLN A 57 -8.98 15.89 17.49
C GLN A 57 -8.05 17.03 17.87
N LYS A 58 -8.47 18.26 17.50
CA LYS A 58 -7.79 19.55 17.74
C LYS A 58 -6.64 19.79 16.75
N TYR A 59 -6.79 20.55 15.66
CA TYR A 59 -7.58 21.74 15.35
C TYR A 59 -8.15 21.66 13.92
#